data_AF-A0A099P7C4-F1
#
_entry.id   AF-A0A099P7C4-F1
#
_cell.length_a   1.000
_cell.length_b   1.000
_cell.length_c   1.000
_cell.angle_alpha   90.00
_cell.angle_beta   90.00
_cell.angle_gamma   90.00
#
_symmetry.space_group_name_H-M   'P 1'
#
loop_
_entity.id
_entity.type
_entity.pdbx_description
1 polymer ?
#
loop_
_entity_poly.entity_id
_entity_poly.type
_entity_poly.pdbx_seq_one_letter_code
_entity_poly.pdbx_strand_id
1 'polypeptide(L)'
;MPTKIQEPYFQGSIDTLCYRKIKYTGYYGTFVHTPQLGKLEVLNKTLVGVDTNGTIDFIIPINSKDADIKELILKHSSIKGLNENDVEIVDISNEETRFFFPGFIDTHIHAPQFPNNGIFGNSTLLDWLETYTFPLESSCKDLNIAREIYTQCVRRTLGYGTTTASYYATIHAKATSLLSDIALIHGQRAFIGKVCMNRFAPHDYIETEDECKASTLQVIDHIERRNPKGDLIKPVLTPRFAPSCTEEMMRWLGIVRDKGDYHCQTHLSENNNEIQWVQELFPKYDNYTDVYYKNGLLSTKTTLAHCIHLSDDELLILQKTGSGVSHCPTSNSSITSGEARIRWLLDNQINVSLGTDCSGGFTPSILEVAKHALLVSRHLVMKTKNDAEKLTPAEVLYLATMGGAEVLKINDKVGCFKKGLKFDAQLINLNAKNSNIDIFHFQKPKWGQFDTAESMNKFINLIDKWLFNGDDRNIETVYVNGRTVINNV
;
A
#
# COMPACT_ATOMS: atom_id res chain seq x y z
N MET A 1 -44.06 9.62 -6.39
CA MET A 1 -42.82 10.27 -6.86
C MET A 1 -41.71 9.87 -5.91
N PRO A 2 -40.69 9.11 -6.34
CA PRO A 2 -39.58 8.79 -5.48
C PRO A 2 -38.77 10.08 -5.29
N THR A 3 -38.59 10.48 -4.03
CA THR A 3 -37.70 11.54 -3.60
C THR A 3 -36.30 11.26 -4.17
N LYS A 4 -35.79 12.17 -5.02
CA LYS A 4 -34.37 12.21 -5.37
C LYS A 4 -33.59 12.32 -4.05
N ILE A 5 -33.00 11.22 -3.60
CA ILE A 5 -31.95 11.26 -2.60
C ILE A 5 -30.84 12.09 -3.25
N GLN A 6 -30.69 13.34 -2.84
CA GLN A 6 -29.52 14.13 -3.20
C GLN A 6 -28.32 13.40 -2.59
N GLU A 7 -27.50 12.79 -3.44
CA GLU A 7 -26.36 12.00 -2.98
C GLU A 7 -25.29 12.94 -2.39
N PRO A 8 -25.06 12.90 -1.06
CA PRO A 8 -24.19 13.88 -0.38
C PRO A 8 -22.72 13.76 -0.81
N TYR A 9 -22.35 12.69 -1.50
CA TYR A 9 -21.00 12.42 -2.00
C TYR A 9 -20.64 13.19 -3.26
N PHE A 10 -21.55 13.96 -3.87
CA PHE A 10 -21.24 14.70 -5.10
C PHE A 10 -21.39 16.22 -4.98
N GLN A 11 -21.64 16.74 -3.78
CA GLN A 11 -21.76 18.18 -3.51
C GLN A 11 -20.94 18.59 -2.27
N GLY A 12 -20.34 19.79 -2.29
CA GLY A 12 -19.63 20.38 -1.14
C GLY A 12 -18.21 19.86 -0.89
N SER A 13 -17.56 20.38 0.16
CA SER A 13 -16.26 19.91 0.67
C SER A 13 -16.42 18.64 1.50
N ILE A 14 -15.47 17.69 1.41
CA ILE A 14 -15.45 16.50 2.29
C ILE A 14 -14.72 16.83 3.59
N ASP A 15 -15.36 16.60 4.73
CA ASP A 15 -14.67 16.57 6.03
C ASP A 15 -13.76 15.35 6.08
N THR A 16 -12.52 15.55 5.66
CA THR A 16 -11.49 14.53 5.58
C THR A 16 -10.83 14.38 6.96
N LEU A 17 -10.89 13.18 7.54
CA LEU A 17 -10.31 12.92 8.87
C LEU A 17 -8.85 13.39 8.98
N CYS A 18 -8.05 13.17 7.93
CA CYS A 18 -6.63 13.55 7.88
C CYS A 18 -6.32 15.04 7.72
N TYR A 19 -7.32 15.90 7.52
CA TYR A 19 -7.14 17.35 7.49
C TYR A 19 -7.71 18.06 8.71
N ARG A 20 -8.32 17.33 9.64
CA ARG A 20 -8.71 17.90 10.93
C ARG A 20 -7.50 18.45 11.65
N LYS A 21 -7.66 19.59 12.34
CA LYS A 21 -6.59 20.18 13.13
C LYS A 21 -6.19 19.23 14.25
N ILE A 22 -4.90 19.04 14.45
CA ILE A 22 -4.33 18.35 15.61
C ILE A 22 -3.41 19.30 16.35
N LYS A 23 -3.13 18.99 17.61
CA LYS A 23 -2.09 19.68 18.38
C LYS A 23 -0.71 19.22 17.95
N TYR A 24 0.31 19.95 18.37
CA TYR A 24 1.68 19.46 18.27
C TYR A 24 1.82 18.27 19.21
N THR A 25 2.32 17.13 18.73
CA THR A 25 2.40 15.91 19.56
C THR A 25 3.82 15.38 19.61
N GLY A 26 4.32 15.15 20.82
CA GLY A 26 5.54 14.42 21.07
C GLY A 26 5.24 12.94 21.35
N TYR A 27 5.75 12.06 20.51
CA TYR A 27 5.66 10.62 20.70
C TYR A 27 6.99 10.12 21.28
N TYR A 28 6.96 9.63 22.52
CA TYR A 28 8.14 9.14 23.22
C TYR A 28 8.08 7.63 23.40
N GLY A 29 9.04 6.90 22.85
CA GLY A 29 8.95 5.45 22.80
C GLY A 29 10.03 4.76 22.00
N THR A 30 9.74 3.51 21.62
CA THR A 30 10.54 2.78 20.64
C THR A 30 9.94 2.95 19.25
N PHE A 31 10.76 3.32 18.27
CA PHE A 31 10.38 3.40 16.86
C PHE A 31 11.18 2.36 16.08
N VAL A 32 10.50 1.64 15.19
CA VAL A 32 11.11 0.63 14.32
C VAL A 32 10.80 1.01 12.90
N HIS A 33 11.79 1.02 12.01
CA HIS A 33 11.54 1.24 10.58
C HIS A 33 12.60 0.55 9.74
N THR A 34 12.35 0.51 8.43
CA THR A 34 13.27 -0.05 7.43
C THR A 34 13.57 1.02 6.38
N PRO A 35 14.50 1.95 6.63
CA PRO A 35 14.73 3.09 5.73
C PRO A 35 15.49 2.70 4.46
N GLN A 36 16.13 1.53 4.44
CA GLN A 36 16.90 0.99 3.32
C GLN A 36 16.71 -0.53 3.24
N LEU A 37 16.82 -1.09 2.04
CA LEU A 37 16.68 -2.53 1.82
C LEU A 37 17.67 -3.30 2.70
N GLY A 38 17.18 -4.30 3.44
CA GLY A 38 17.99 -5.12 4.35
C GLY A 38 18.33 -4.46 5.69
N LYS A 39 17.99 -3.19 5.91
CA LYS A 39 18.27 -2.47 7.15
C LYS A 39 17.01 -2.31 7.99
N LEU A 40 17.01 -2.90 9.19
CA LEU A 40 16.01 -2.68 10.23
C LEU A 40 16.64 -1.82 11.33
N GLU A 41 16.14 -0.60 11.54
CA GLU A 41 16.61 0.26 12.63
C GLU A 41 15.59 0.27 13.77
N VAL A 42 16.10 0.13 15.00
CA VAL A 42 15.35 0.23 16.24
C VAL A 42 15.85 1.46 16.99
N LEU A 43 15.01 2.48 17.05
CA LEU A 43 15.26 3.74 17.75
C LEU A 43 14.57 3.66 19.11
N ASN A 44 15.26 3.06 20.08
CA ASN A 44 14.79 2.96 21.46
C ASN A 44 14.84 4.34 22.16
N LYS A 45 13.97 4.55 23.15
CA LYS A 45 13.89 5.79 23.96
C LYS A 45 14.04 7.05 23.12
N THR A 46 13.28 7.11 22.03
CA THR A 46 13.36 8.19 21.05
C THR A 46 12.12 9.05 21.14
N LEU A 47 12.32 10.37 21.09
CA LEU A 47 11.27 11.36 21.03
C LEU A 47 11.11 11.85 19.60
N VAL A 48 9.91 11.69 19.05
CA VAL A 48 9.52 12.15 17.72
C VAL A 48 8.48 13.26 17.87
N GLY A 49 8.84 14.47 17.45
CA GLY A 49 7.92 15.61 17.40
C GLY A 49 7.16 15.63 16.07
N VAL A 50 5.83 15.72 16.14
CA VAL A 50 4.94 15.83 14.98
C VAL A 50 4.18 17.15 15.04
N ASP A 51 4.31 17.95 13.98
CA ASP A 51 3.68 19.27 13.90
C ASP A 51 2.16 19.20 13.70
N THR A 52 1.51 20.36 13.75
CA THR A 52 0.05 20.48 13.56
C THR A 52 -0.42 20.10 12.15
N ASN A 53 0.50 19.97 11.18
CA ASN A 53 0.24 19.48 9.82
C ASN A 53 0.52 17.98 9.67
N GLY A 54 0.89 17.28 10.74
CA GLY A 54 1.19 15.85 10.71
C GLY A 54 2.57 15.50 10.16
N THR A 55 3.48 16.47 10.13
CA THR A 55 4.84 16.33 9.62
C THR A 55 5.80 16.06 10.77
N ILE A 56 6.72 15.13 10.58
CA ILE A 56 7.80 14.84 11.52
C ILE A 56 8.75 16.02 11.55
N ASP A 57 8.80 16.72 12.67
CA ASP A 57 9.55 17.96 12.87
C ASP A 57 10.97 17.68 13.37
N PHE A 58 11.11 16.73 14.29
CA PHE A 58 12.39 16.25 14.77
C PHE A 58 12.30 14.79 15.25
N ILE A 59 13.47 14.14 15.33
CA ILE A 59 13.66 12.81 15.91
C ILE A 59 14.95 12.90 16.74
N ILE A 60 14.86 12.67 18.05
CA ILE A 60 16.02 12.73 18.95
C ILE A 60 16.03 11.57 19.94
N PRO A 61 17.19 10.95 20.23
CA PRO A 61 17.31 9.99 21.32
C PRO A 61 17.28 10.69 22.68
N ILE A 62 16.67 10.04 23.68
CA ILE A 62 16.61 10.50 25.07
C ILE A 62 17.58 9.69 25.93
N ASN A 63 18.67 10.34 26.34
CA ASN A 63 19.76 9.70 27.08
C ASN A 63 19.65 9.82 28.61
N SER A 64 18.64 10.53 29.12
CA SER A 64 18.41 10.74 30.56
C SER A 64 17.01 10.30 30.95
N LYS A 65 16.89 9.62 32.11
CA LYS A 65 15.60 9.21 32.67
C LYS A 65 14.79 10.39 33.24
N ASP A 66 15.48 11.45 33.64
CA ASP A 66 14.87 12.64 34.26
C ASP A 66 14.66 13.77 33.23
N ALA A 67 14.64 13.44 31.94
CA ALA A 67 14.46 14.42 30.88
C ALA A 67 13.03 14.99 30.91
N ASP A 68 12.90 16.32 30.94
CA ASP A 68 11.61 16.98 30.73
C ASP A 68 11.24 16.92 29.24
N ILE A 69 10.32 16.02 28.90
CA ILE A 69 9.87 15.79 27.53
C ILE A 69 9.23 17.04 26.93
N LYS A 70 8.50 17.84 27.71
CA LYS A 70 7.89 19.08 27.20
C LYS A 70 8.94 20.11 26.87
N GLU A 71 9.91 20.32 27.76
CA GLU A 71 11.02 21.24 27.51
C GLU A 71 11.79 20.84 26.23
N LEU A 72 12.05 19.54 26.07
CA LEU A 72 12.72 19.03 24.87
C LEU A 72 11.92 19.25 23.59
N ILE A 73 10.59 19.10 23.63
CA ILE A 73 9.71 19.42 22.51
C ILE A 73 9.82 20.90 22.16
N LEU A 74 9.69 21.79 23.15
CA LEU A 74 9.77 23.23 22.93
C LEU A 74 11.13 23.66 22.37
N LYS A 75 12.20 23.04 22.85
CA LYS A 75 13.58 23.31 22.41
C LYS A 75 13.85 22.90 20.96
N HIS A 76 13.30 21.78 20.52
CA HIS A 76 13.58 21.21 19.19
C HIS A 76 12.50 21.50 18.14
N SER A 77 11.34 22.00 18.56
CA SER A 77 10.27 22.37 17.64
C SER A 77 10.74 23.43 16.65
N SER A 78 10.36 23.27 15.38
CA SER A 78 10.52 24.34 14.39
C SER A 78 9.49 25.47 14.54
N ILE A 79 8.43 25.28 15.36
CA ILE A 79 7.39 26.27 15.61
C ILE A 79 7.87 27.26 16.68
N LYS A 80 8.13 28.51 16.27
CA LYS A 80 8.48 29.59 17.19
C LYS A 80 7.30 29.96 18.09
N GLY A 81 7.55 30.01 19.40
CA GLY A 81 6.53 30.42 20.39
C GLY A 81 5.47 29.35 20.67
N LEU A 82 5.75 28.08 20.35
CA LEU A 82 4.94 26.96 20.83
C LEU A 82 4.89 26.99 22.36
N ASN A 83 3.69 26.91 22.94
CA ASN A 83 3.51 26.86 24.39
C ASN A 83 3.27 25.43 24.86
N GLU A 84 3.58 25.16 26.13
CA GLU A 84 3.36 23.83 26.73
C GLU A 84 1.90 23.36 26.68
N ASN A 85 0.93 24.28 26.71
CA ASN A 85 -0.50 23.97 26.65
C ASN A 85 -0.95 23.49 25.26
N ASP A 86 -0.15 23.76 24.23
CA ASP A 86 -0.42 23.39 22.83
C ASP A 86 0.23 22.07 22.44
N VAL A 87 0.91 21.40 23.39
CA VAL A 87 1.64 20.15 23.20
C VAL A 87 0.92 18.98 23.87
N GLU A 88 0.70 17.92 23.10
CA GLU A 88 0.29 16.61 23.60
C GLU A 88 1.48 15.66 23.64
N ILE A 89 1.46 14.71 24.58
CA ILE A 89 2.50 13.68 24.72
C ILE A 89 1.85 12.31 24.70
N VAL A 90 2.39 11.43 23.86
CA VAL A 90 2.12 10.00 23.87
C VAL A 90 3.39 9.29 24.33
N ASP A 91 3.39 8.80 25.56
CA ASP A 91 4.57 8.18 26.17
C ASP A 91 4.34 6.67 26.38
N ILE A 92 5.14 5.88 25.67
CA ILE A 92 5.24 4.42 25.78
C ILE A 92 6.69 3.99 26.11
N SER A 93 7.55 4.92 26.54
CA SER A 93 8.99 4.71 26.68
C SER A 93 9.39 3.67 27.72
N ASN A 94 8.48 3.36 28.66
CA ASN A 94 8.66 2.33 29.69
C ASN A 94 8.09 0.96 29.28
N GLU A 95 7.60 0.80 28.04
CA GLU A 95 6.91 -0.40 27.59
C GLU A 95 7.72 -1.17 26.55
N GLU A 96 8.33 -2.28 26.97
CA GLU A 96 9.25 -3.10 26.17
C GLU A 96 8.57 -3.91 25.04
N THR A 97 7.24 -3.90 24.99
CA THR A 97 6.43 -4.68 24.04
C THR A 97 5.50 -3.81 23.19
N ARG A 98 5.70 -2.49 23.22
CA ARG A 98 5.03 -1.53 22.35
C ARG A 98 6.04 -0.75 21.55
N PHE A 99 5.71 -0.49 20.29
CA PHE A 99 6.56 0.30 19.40
C PHE A 99 5.76 0.90 18.26
N PHE A 100 6.27 2.01 17.73
CA PHE A 100 5.79 2.58 16.48
C PHE A 100 6.48 1.92 15.29
N PHE A 101 5.71 1.63 14.25
CA PHE A 101 6.20 1.18 12.95
C PHE A 101 5.56 2.06 11.85
N PRO A 102 6.21 2.30 10.69
CA PRO A 102 5.56 3.00 9.60
C PRO A 102 4.26 2.31 9.20
N GLY A 103 3.29 3.11 8.75
CA GLY A 103 2.08 2.56 8.17
C GLY A 103 2.42 1.71 6.94
N PHE A 104 1.71 0.60 6.76
CA PHE A 104 1.90 -0.24 5.59
C PHE A 104 1.40 0.46 4.32
N ILE A 105 2.02 0.10 3.19
CA ILE A 105 1.69 0.59 1.85
C ILE A 105 1.32 -0.61 0.98
N ASP A 106 0.03 -0.70 0.64
CA ASP A 106 -0.49 -1.69 -0.28
C ASP A 106 -0.47 -1.11 -1.70
N THR A 107 0.41 -1.63 -2.54
CA THR A 107 0.60 -1.10 -3.90
C THR A 107 -0.29 -1.76 -4.95
N HIS A 108 -1.12 -2.74 -4.57
CA HIS A 108 -2.06 -3.37 -5.49
C HIS A 108 -3.20 -4.09 -4.76
N ILE A 109 -4.42 -3.57 -4.89
CA ILE A 109 -5.64 -4.15 -4.31
C ILE A 109 -6.86 -3.81 -5.17
N HIS A 110 -7.76 -4.78 -5.40
CA HIS A 110 -9.05 -4.52 -6.05
C HIS A 110 -10.14 -4.34 -4.98
N ALA A 111 -10.51 -3.08 -4.73
CA ALA A 111 -11.57 -2.75 -3.79
C ALA A 111 -12.92 -3.45 -4.06
N PRO A 112 -13.42 -3.56 -5.31
CA PRO A 112 -14.74 -4.17 -5.56
C PRO A 112 -14.76 -5.69 -5.34
N GLN A 113 -13.59 -6.33 -5.36
CA GLN A 113 -13.46 -7.78 -5.21
C GLN A 113 -13.40 -8.23 -3.75
N PHE A 114 -13.24 -7.29 -2.80
CA PHE A 114 -13.11 -7.58 -1.38
C PHE A 114 -14.13 -8.59 -0.80
N PRO A 115 -15.42 -8.61 -1.21
CA PRO A 115 -16.38 -9.65 -0.79
C PRO A 115 -15.99 -11.09 -1.13
N ASN A 116 -15.18 -11.29 -2.18
CA ASN A 116 -14.71 -12.60 -2.62
C ASN A 116 -13.39 -13.03 -1.98
N ASN A 117 -12.86 -12.29 -1.01
CA ASN A 117 -11.65 -12.69 -0.30
C ASN A 117 -11.81 -14.11 0.30
N GLY A 118 -10.98 -15.05 -0.16
CA GLY A 118 -11.05 -16.47 0.22
C GLY A 118 -11.99 -17.33 -0.65
N ILE A 119 -12.57 -16.77 -1.72
CA ILE A 119 -13.50 -17.46 -2.63
C ILE A 119 -12.89 -17.53 -4.03
N PHE A 120 -12.12 -18.59 -4.30
CA PHE A 120 -11.54 -18.87 -5.63
C PHE A 120 -11.57 -20.36 -6.02
N GLY A 121 -11.93 -21.26 -5.10
CA GLY A 121 -12.07 -22.70 -5.39
C GLY A 121 -10.79 -23.32 -5.96
N ASN A 122 -10.94 -24.14 -7.01
CA ASN A 122 -9.84 -24.77 -7.75
C ASN A 122 -9.53 -24.04 -9.08
N SER A 123 -10.06 -22.82 -9.26
CA SER A 123 -9.93 -22.09 -10.52
C SER A 123 -8.54 -21.47 -10.69
N THR A 124 -8.16 -21.21 -11.94
CA THR A 124 -6.99 -20.38 -12.29
C THR A 124 -7.46 -19.02 -12.79
N LEU A 125 -6.54 -18.08 -13.08
CA LEU A 125 -6.84 -16.67 -13.35
C LEU A 125 -8.04 -16.42 -14.30
N LEU A 126 -8.06 -17.01 -15.49
CA LEU A 126 -9.09 -16.72 -16.50
C LEU A 126 -10.47 -17.23 -16.09
N ASP A 127 -10.56 -18.46 -15.57
CA ASP A 127 -11.81 -19.04 -15.08
C ASP A 127 -12.34 -18.28 -13.85
N TRP A 128 -11.43 -17.85 -12.98
CA TRP A 128 -11.76 -17.05 -11.80
C TRP A 128 -12.35 -15.68 -12.18
N LEU A 129 -11.77 -15.01 -13.18
CA LEU A 129 -12.25 -13.72 -13.67
C LEU A 129 -13.71 -13.79 -14.12
N GLU A 130 -14.05 -14.79 -14.94
CA GLU A 130 -15.40 -14.99 -15.48
C GLU A 130 -16.39 -15.44 -14.39
N THR A 131 -15.97 -16.34 -13.51
CA THR A 131 -16.87 -16.97 -12.54
C THR A 131 -17.21 -16.04 -11.36
N TYR A 132 -16.22 -15.31 -10.83
CA TYR A 132 -16.35 -14.60 -9.56
C TYR A 132 -16.17 -13.08 -9.71
N THR A 133 -15.20 -12.66 -10.51
CA THR A 133 -14.72 -11.27 -10.50
C THR A 133 -15.61 -10.33 -11.28
N PHE A 134 -15.86 -10.59 -12.57
CA PHE A 134 -16.69 -9.70 -13.39
C PHE A 134 -18.13 -9.55 -12.89
N PRO A 135 -18.83 -10.61 -12.42
CA PRO A 135 -20.16 -10.45 -11.85
C PRO A 135 -20.20 -9.48 -10.66
N LEU A 136 -19.21 -9.59 -9.75
CA LEU A 136 -19.13 -8.75 -8.56
C LEU A 136 -18.75 -7.31 -8.92
N GLU A 137 -17.76 -7.11 -9.78
CA GLU A 137 -17.38 -5.78 -10.24
C GLU A 137 -18.53 -5.08 -11.01
N SER A 138 -19.28 -5.81 -11.84
CA SER A 138 -20.46 -5.30 -12.55
C SER A 138 -21.55 -4.83 -11.58
N SER A 139 -21.72 -5.50 -10.44
CA SER A 139 -22.70 -5.13 -9.42
C SER A 139 -22.48 -3.74 -8.80
N CYS A 140 -21.23 -3.24 -8.83
CA CYS A 140 -20.89 -1.91 -8.31
C CYS A 140 -21.44 -0.74 -9.16
N LYS A 141 -22.14 -1.03 -10.27
CA LYS A 141 -23.01 -0.03 -10.92
C LYS A 141 -24.09 0.52 -9.98
N ASP A 142 -24.53 -0.30 -9.01
CA ASP A 142 -25.35 0.15 -7.90
C ASP A 142 -24.46 0.77 -6.82
N LEU A 143 -24.66 2.07 -6.58
CA LEU A 143 -23.86 2.83 -5.63
C LEU A 143 -24.09 2.42 -4.17
N ASN A 144 -25.19 1.74 -3.84
CA ASN A 144 -25.39 1.21 -2.49
C ASN A 144 -24.49 0.00 -2.24
N ILE A 145 -24.42 -0.92 -3.22
CA ILE A 145 -23.51 -2.06 -3.17
C ILE A 145 -22.06 -1.58 -3.13
N ALA A 146 -21.68 -0.68 -4.04
CA ALA A 146 -20.34 -0.11 -4.08
C ALA A 146 -19.96 0.58 -2.75
N ARG A 147 -20.90 1.34 -2.16
CA ARG A 147 -20.70 2.00 -0.87
C ARG A 147 -20.39 1.02 0.24
N GLU A 148 -21.18 -0.04 0.36
CA GLU A 148 -20.98 -1.06 1.38
C GLU A 148 -19.60 -1.71 1.25
N ILE A 149 -19.27 -2.18 0.04
CA ILE A 149 -18.01 -2.85 -0.26
C ILE A 149 -16.81 -1.94 0.03
N TYR A 150 -16.80 -0.74 -0.56
CA TYR A 150 -15.67 0.19 -0.45
C TYR A 150 -15.47 0.70 0.98
N THR A 151 -16.57 0.96 1.72
CA THR A 151 -16.48 1.36 3.13
C THR A 151 -15.83 0.26 3.96
N GLN A 152 -16.22 -1.00 3.76
CA GLN A 152 -15.63 -2.11 4.50
C GLN A 152 -14.18 -2.38 4.10
N CYS A 153 -13.85 -2.32 2.81
CA CYS A 153 -12.48 -2.50 2.31
C CYS A 153 -11.52 -1.45 2.92
N VAL A 154 -11.87 -0.15 2.85
CA VAL A 154 -11.05 0.95 3.39
C VAL A 154 -10.92 0.83 4.90
N ARG A 155 -12.02 0.59 5.64
CA ARG A 155 -11.97 0.41 7.10
C ARG A 155 -11.12 -0.80 7.50
N ARG A 156 -11.24 -1.91 6.78
CA ARG A 156 -10.51 -3.14 7.10
C ARG A 156 -9.01 -2.99 6.84
N THR A 157 -8.63 -2.43 5.70
CA THR A 157 -7.22 -2.19 5.37
C THR A 157 -6.56 -1.22 6.35
N LEU A 158 -7.23 -0.12 6.71
CA LEU A 158 -6.79 0.75 7.81
C LEU A 158 -6.65 -0.01 9.13
N GLY A 159 -7.60 -0.89 9.48
CA GLY A 159 -7.53 -1.75 10.66
C GLY A 159 -6.35 -2.72 10.67
N TYR A 160 -5.84 -3.11 9.50
CA TYR A 160 -4.60 -3.87 9.33
C TYR A 160 -3.34 -2.99 9.19
N GLY A 161 -3.44 -1.69 9.46
CA GLY A 161 -2.29 -0.77 9.44
C GLY A 161 -1.90 -0.26 8.06
N THR A 162 -2.71 -0.55 7.01
CA THR A 162 -2.49 -0.03 5.65
C THR A 162 -2.91 1.42 5.56
N THR A 163 -1.94 2.31 5.75
CA THR A 163 -2.11 3.77 5.67
C THR A 163 -2.21 4.30 4.24
N THR A 164 -1.58 3.60 3.29
CA THR A 164 -1.60 3.94 1.87
C THR A 164 -2.02 2.74 1.02
N ALA A 165 -2.95 2.93 0.08
CA ALA A 165 -3.39 1.86 -0.83
C ALA A 165 -3.49 2.33 -2.30
N SER A 166 -3.09 1.49 -3.26
CA SER A 166 -3.35 1.70 -4.68
C SER A 166 -4.50 0.81 -5.14
N TYR A 167 -5.67 1.41 -5.29
CA TYR A 167 -6.92 0.71 -5.57
C TYR A 167 -7.21 0.60 -7.06
N TYR A 168 -7.51 -0.62 -7.48
CA TYR A 168 -8.34 -0.89 -8.65
C TYR A 168 -9.80 -0.80 -8.20
N ALA A 169 -10.57 0.09 -8.85
CA ALA A 169 -12.01 0.16 -8.70
C ALA A 169 -12.69 -0.69 -9.80
N THR A 170 -13.73 -0.16 -10.45
CA THR A 170 -14.41 -0.82 -11.57
C THR A 170 -14.38 0.08 -12.80
N ILE A 171 -15.02 -0.33 -13.91
CA ILE A 171 -15.20 0.55 -15.07
C ILE A 171 -16.10 1.76 -14.77
N HIS A 172 -16.93 1.69 -13.71
CA HIS A 172 -17.94 2.70 -13.41
C HIS A 172 -17.33 3.96 -12.77
N ALA A 173 -17.40 5.10 -13.47
CA ALA A 173 -16.86 6.37 -12.98
C ALA A 173 -17.47 6.80 -11.63
N LYS A 174 -18.81 6.73 -11.47
CA LYS A 174 -19.47 7.15 -10.22
C LYS A 174 -19.06 6.31 -9.01
N ALA A 175 -18.95 4.99 -9.19
CA ALA A 175 -18.48 4.10 -8.12
C ALA A 175 -17.02 4.40 -7.76
N THR A 176 -16.17 4.64 -8.77
CA THR A 176 -14.76 5.00 -8.56
C THR A 176 -14.61 6.34 -7.84
N SER A 177 -15.36 7.37 -8.24
CA SER A 177 -15.44 8.65 -7.52
C SER A 177 -15.88 8.45 -6.07
N LEU A 178 -16.86 7.58 -5.83
CA LEU A 178 -17.31 7.26 -4.49
C LEU A 178 -16.21 6.60 -3.65
N LEU A 179 -15.41 5.67 -4.19
CA LEU A 179 -14.26 5.10 -3.48
C LEU A 179 -13.27 6.19 -3.04
N SER A 180 -13.00 7.17 -3.91
CA SER A 180 -12.12 8.31 -3.56
C SER A 180 -12.67 9.13 -2.41
N ASP A 181 -13.98 9.37 -2.37
CA ASP A 181 -14.64 10.11 -1.30
C ASP A 181 -14.61 9.31 0.02
N ILE A 182 -14.82 7.99 -0.04
CA ILE A 182 -14.74 7.09 1.13
C ILE A 182 -13.32 7.08 1.72
N ALA A 183 -12.29 7.01 0.88
CA ALA A 183 -10.89 7.08 1.31
C ALA A 183 -10.59 8.41 2.03
N LEU A 184 -11.09 9.54 1.50
CA LEU A 184 -10.99 10.85 2.17
C LEU A 184 -11.72 10.87 3.52
N ILE A 185 -12.96 10.39 3.56
CA ILE A 185 -13.78 10.35 4.78
C ILE A 185 -13.04 9.57 5.87
N HIS A 186 -12.46 8.42 5.54
CA HIS A 186 -11.72 7.59 6.49
C HIS A 186 -10.27 8.05 6.73
N GLY A 187 -9.77 9.01 5.96
CA GLY A 187 -8.42 9.53 6.10
C GLY A 187 -7.34 8.54 5.62
N GLN A 188 -7.63 7.71 4.62
CA GLN A 188 -6.59 6.85 4.03
C GLN A 188 -5.89 7.61 2.89
N ARG A 189 -4.57 7.47 2.79
CA ARG A 189 -3.85 7.91 1.59
C ARG A 189 -4.12 6.90 0.47
N ALA A 190 -4.45 7.34 -0.73
CA ALA A 190 -4.78 6.38 -1.78
C ALA A 190 -4.54 6.86 -3.21
N PHE A 191 -4.25 5.90 -4.07
CA PHE A 191 -4.31 6.04 -5.52
C PHE A 191 -5.58 5.34 -6.00
N ILE A 192 -6.46 6.07 -6.70
CA ILE A 192 -7.78 5.57 -7.08
C ILE A 192 -7.84 5.41 -8.59
N GLY A 193 -7.97 4.16 -9.03
CA GLY A 193 -7.94 3.79 -10.44
C GLY A 193 -9.28 3.33 -10.98
N LYS A 194 -9.84 4.10 -11.93
CA LYS A 194 -10.96 3.60 -12.75
C LYS A 194 -10.41 2.58 -13.74
N VAL A 195 -10.90 1.36 -13.66
CA VAL A 195 -10.47 0.30 -14.56
C VAL A 195 -10.90 0.62 -16.00
N CYS A 196 -10.01 0.45 -16.96
CA CYS A 196 -10.29 0.62 -18.39
C CYS A 196 -10.32 -0.75 -19.08
N MET A 197 -11.43 -1.07 -19.73
CA MET A 197 -11.64 -2.32 -20.48
C MET A 197 -12.56 -2.07 -21.68
N ASN A 198 -12.03 -2.15 -22.90
CA ASN A 198 -12.79 -1.91 -24.13
C ASN A 198 -12.75 -3.07 -25.14
N ARG A 199 -12.26 -4.25 -24.72
CA ARG A 199 -12.36 -5.50 -25.46
C ARG A 199 -12.23 -6.70 -24.52
N PHE A 200 -12.62 -7.88 -25.00
CA PHE A 200 -12.48 -9.18 -24.31
C PHE A 200 -12.92 -9.17 -22.83
N ALA A 201 -14.09 -8.59 -22.59
CA ALA A 201 -14.77 -8.54 -21.31
C ALA A 201 -16.25 -8.92 -21.53
N PRO A 202 -16.98 -9.34 -20.48
CA PRO A 202 -18.40 -9.68 -20.61
C PRO A 202 -19.22 -8.52 -21.20
N HIS A 203 -20.26 -8.85 -21.98
CA HIS A 203 -21.08 -7.85 -22.69
C HIS A 203 -21.66 -6.76 -21.78
N ASP A 204 -22.03 -7.12 -20.54
CA ASP A 204 -22.61 -6.19 -19.57
C ASP A 204 -21.56 -5.54 -18.63
N TYR A 205 -20.26 -5.72 -18.92
CA TYR A 205 -19.14 -5.19 -18.16
C TYR A 205 -17.94 -4.84 -19.07
N ILE A 206 -18.21 -4.04 -20.10
CA ILE A 206 -17.24 -3.55 -21.09
C ILE A 206 -17.59 -2.12 -21.48
N GLU A 207 -16.62 -1.31 -21.88
CA GLU A 207 -16.83 0.06 -22.36
C GLU A 207 -16.53 0.17 -23.85
N THR A 208 -17.20 1.09 -24.54
CA THR A 208 -16.68 1.61 -25.81
C THR A 208 -15.45 2.50 -25.55
N GLU A 209 -14.66 2.77 -26.60
CA GLU A 209 -13.50 3.65 -26.46
C GLU A 209 -13.88 5.07 -25.99
N ASP A 210 -14.97 5.64 -26.52
CA ASP A 210 -15.43 6.98 -26.14
C ASP A 210 -15.94 7.02 -24.69
N GLU A 211 -16.69 6.00 -24.26
CA GLU A 211 -17.13 5.87 -22.87
C GLU A 211 -15.93 5.76 -21.92
N CYS A 212 -14.95 4.91 -22.25
CA CYS A 212 -13.75 4.70 -21.44
C CYS A 212 -12.93 5.98 -21.29
N LYS A 213 -12.75 6.74 -22.37
CA LYS A 213 -12.06 8.04 -22.34
C LYS A 213 -12.81 9.05 -21.48
N ALA A 214 -14.11 9.20 -21.70
CA ALA A 214 -14.94 10.16 -20.98
C ALA A 214 -15.00 9.85 -19.48
N SER A 215 -15.21 8.57 -19.13
CA SER A 215 -15.31 8.10 -17.75
C SER A 215 -13.98 8.23 -17.00
N THR A 216 -12.85 8.00 -17.68
CA THR A 216 -11.50 8.22 -17.13
C THR A 216 -11.26 9.70 -16.79
N LEU A 217 -11.53 10.60 -17.73
CA LEU A 217 -11.36 12.04 -17.51
C LEU A 217 -12.30 12.57 -16.41
N GLN A 218 -13.53 12.04 -16.33
CA GLN A 218 -14.48 12.37 -15.27
C GLN A 218 -13.94 12.02 -13.86
N VAL A 219 -13.33 10.84 -13.71
CA VAL A 219 -12.77 10.41 -12.42
C VAL A 219 -11.56 11.25 -12.03
N ILE A 220 -10.67 11.55 -12.99
CA ILE A 220 -9.52 12.44 -12.78
C ILE A 220 -9.99 13.79 -12.26
N ASP A 221 -10.90 14.45 -12.99
CA ASP A 221 -11.45 15.75 -12.61
C ASP A 221 -12.14 15.71 -11.23
N HIS A 222 -12.88 14.64 -10.93
CA HIS A 222 -13.48 14.47 -9.59
C HIS A 222 -12.42 14.42 -8.49
N ILE A 223 -11.41 13.57 -8.63
CA ILE A 223 -10.38 13.39 -7.60
C ILE A 223 -9.57 14.68 -7.42
N GLU A 224 -9.19 15.35 -8.50
CA GLU A 224 -8.43 16.61 -8.43
C GLU A 224 -9.24 17.72 -7.75
N ARG A 225 -10.55 17.83 -8.04
CA ARG A 225 -11.42 18.77 -7.32
C ARG A 225 -11.58 18.41 -5.84
N ARG A 226 -11.60 17.12 -5.51
CA ARG A 226 -11.75 16.62 -4.13
C ARG A 226 -10.49 16.82 -3.30
N ASN A 227 -9.31 16.63 -3.89
CA ASN A 227 -8.04 16.78 -3.21
C ASN A 227 -7.05 17.60 -4.05
N PRO A 228 -7.24 18.94 -4.19
CA PRO A 228 -6.46 19.78 -5.11
C PRO A 228 -4.96 19.80 -4.87
N LYS A 229 -4.52 19.55 -3.63
CA LYS A 229 -3.09 19.46 -3.28
C LYS A 229 -2.45 18.14 -3.73
N GLY A 230 -3.24 17.12 -4.06
CA GLY A 230 -2.74 15.81 -4.49
C GLY A 230 -1.84 15.12 -3.45
N ASP A 231 -1.96 15.48 -2.17
CA ASP A 231 -1.18 14.97 -1.06
C ASP A 231 -1.75 13.69 -0.46
N LEU A 232 -3.07 13.57 -0.27
CA LEU A 232 -3.71 12.37 0.29
C LEU A 232 -4.28 11.41 -0.75
N ILE A 233 -5.06 11.90 -1.73
CA ILE A 233 -5.65 11.07 -2.79
C ILE A 233 -5.15 11.54 -4.16
N LYS A 234 -4.86 10.59 -5.04
CA LYS A 234 -4.46 10.83 -6.44
C LYS A 234 -5.21 9.91 -7.41
N PRO A 235 -5.54 10.38 -8.63
CA PRO A 235 -5.96 9.47 -9.69
C PRO A 235 -4.77 8.62 -10.16
N VAL A 236 -5.05 7.38 -10.57
CA VAL A 236 -4.08 6.50 -11.25
C VAL A 236 -4.71 5.88 -12.49
N LEU A 237 -4.04 6.02 -13.64
CA LEU A 237 -4.50 5.44 -14.89
C LEU A 237 -4.42 3.92 -14.81
N THR A 238 -5.51 3.23 -15.15
CA THR A 238 -5.66 1.81 -14.83
C THR A 238 -6.18 1.03 -16.04
N PRO A 239 -5.38 0.83 -17.11
CA PRO A 239 -5.66 -0.26 -18.03
C PRO A 239 -5.61 -1.56 -17.25
N ARG A 240 -6.69 -2.35 -17.22
CA ARG A 240 -6.74 -3.55 -16.37
C ARG A 240 -5.53 -4.43 -16.65
N PHE A 241 -5.38 -4.83 -17.91
CA PHE A 241 -4.28 -5.60 -18.46
C PHE A 241 -4.35 -5.50 -20.01
N ALA A 242 -3.29 -5.85 -20.72
CA ALA A 242 -3.25 -5.67 -22.18
C ALA A 242 -4.35 -6.42 -22.95
N PRO A 243 -4.76 -7.65 -22.57
CA PRO A 243 -5.88 -8.32 -23.22
C PRO A 243 -7.17 -7.51 -23.21
N SER A 244 -7.52 -6.79 -22.14
CA SER A 244 -8.79 -6.04 -22.08
C SER A 244 -8.76 -4.67 -22.75
N CYS A 245 -7.61 -4.21 -23.25
CA CYS A 245 -7.46 -2.88 -23.83
C CYS A 245 -7.01 -2.95 -25.29
N THR A 246 -7.69 -2.23 -26.18
CA THR A 246 -7.17 -2.01 -27.52
C THR A 246 -5.85 -1.23 -27.45
N GLU A 247 -5.02 -1.38 -28.47
CA GLU A 247 -3.79 -0.59 -28.61
C GLU A 247 -4.08 0.92 -28.61
N GLU A 248 -5.14 1.34 -29.29
CA GLU A 248 -5.57 2.73 -29.38
C GLU A 248 -5.91 3.29 -27.99
N MET A 249 -6.61 2.51 -27.17
CA MET A 249 -6.92 2.85 -25.78
C MET A 249 -5.66 2.95 -24.93
N MET A 250 -4.74 1.98 -25.02
CA MET A 250 -3.47 2.02 -24.29
C MET A 250 -2.60 3.21 -24.67
N ARG A 251 -2.50 3.52 -25.98
CA ARG A 251 -1.77 4.68 -26.48
C ARG A 251 -2.38 5.99 -26.00
N TRP A 252 -3.71 6.09 -26.00
CA TRP A 252 -4.39 7.28 -25.46
C TRP A 252 -4.13 7.46 -23.97
N LEU A 253 -4.18 6.37 -23.17
CA LEU A 253 -3.84 6.42 -21.75
C LEU A 253 -2.40 6.88 -21.53
N GLY A 254 -1.45 6.43 -22.36
CA GLY A 254 -0.07 6.93 -22.33
C GLY A 254 0.05 8.43 -22.61
N ILE A 255 -0.72 8.95 -23.57
CA ILE A 255 -0.79 10.40 -23.84
C ILE A 255 -1.37 11.16 -22.65
N VAL A 256 -2.44 10.65 -22.03
CA VAL A 256 -3.06 11.28 -20.85
C VAL A 256 -2.09 11.29 -19.66
N ARG A 257 -1.38 10.18 -19.45
CA ARG A 257 -0.34 10.05 -18.42
C ARG A 257 0.71 11.13 -18.56
N ASP A 258 1.29 11.27 -19.75
CA ASP A 258 2.39 12.20 -19.99
C ASP A 258 1.94 13.66 -19.87
N LYS A 259 0.71 13.97 -20.30
CA LYS A 259 0.15 15.33 -20.19
C LYS A 259 -0.14 15.75 -18.76
N GLY A 260 -0.63 14.83 -17.92
CA GLY A 260 -1.02 15.12 -16.55
C GLY A 260 -0.02 14.71 -15.48
N ASP A 261 1.11 14.11 -15.88
CA ASP A 261 2.11 13.52 -14.97
C ASP A 261 1.49 12.52 -13.97
N TYR A 262 0.51 11.75 -14.47
CA TYR A 262 -0.27 10.79 -13.69
C TYR A 262 0.49 9.49 -13.45
N HIS A 263 0.15 8.82 -12.36
CA HIS A 263 0.54 7.44 -12.12
C HIS A 263 -0.20 6.50 -13.06
N CYS A 264 0.38 5.31 -13.29
CA CYS A 264 -0.24 4.21 -14.01
C CYS A 264 -0.12 2.92 -13.21
N GLN A 265 -1.14 2.06 -13.26
CA GLN A 265 -1.08 0.71 -12.69
C GLN A 265 -1.68 -0.29 -13.67
N THR A 266 -1.04 -1.45 -13.83
CA THR A 266 -1.58 -2.57 -14.63
C THR A 266 -1.00 -3.92 -14.18
N HIS A 267 -1.50 -5.03 -14.73
CA HIS A 267 -0.96 -6.38 -14.50
C HIS A 267 0.05 -6.74 -15.59
N LEU A 268 1.09 -7.51 -15.22
CA LEU A 268 2.12 -7.92 -16.16
C LEU A 268 2.68 -9.31 -15.82
N SER A 269 2.70 -10.18 -16.84
CA SER A 269 3.36 -11.49 -16.83
C SER A 269 3.04 -12.32 -15.59
N GLU A 270 1.74 -12.44 -15.28
CA GLU A 270 1.25 -13.15 -14.12
C GLU A 270 1.12 -14.65 -14.39
N ASN A 271 0.48 -15.02 -15.50
CA ASN A 271 0.18 -16.42 -15.82
C ASN A 271 0.66 -16.80 -17.24
N ASN A 272 1.12 -18.04 -17.43
CA ASN A 272 1.60 -18.50 -18.74
C ASN A 272 0.52 -18.42 -19.84
N ASN A 273 -0.74 -18.75 -19.52
CA ASN A 273 -1.84 -18.66 -20.48
C ASN A 273 -2.16 -17.19 -20.83
N GLU A 274 -2.07 -16.29 -19.86
CA GLU A 274 -2.19 -14.84 -20.10
C GLU A 274 -1.09 -14.34 -21.03
N ILE A 275 0.17 -14.74 -20.80
CA ILE A 275 1.31 -14.33 -21.62
C ILE A 275 1.17 -14.83 -23.06
N GLN A 276 0.77 -16.10 -23.25
CA GLN A 276 0.50 -16.63 -24.58
C GLN A 276 -0.62 -15.84 -25.27
N TRP A 277 -1.71 -15.53 -24.56
CA TRP A 277 -2.82 -14.77 -25.11
C TRP A 277 -2.41 -13.35 -25.52
N VAL A 278 -1.55 -12.69 -24.74
CA VAL A 278 -0.98 -11.39 -25.10
C VAL A 278 -0.15 -11.50 -26.39
N GLN A 279 0.67 -12.53 -26.53
CA GLN A 279 1.47 -12.74 -27.74
C GLN A 279 0.58 -12.92 -28.99
N GLU A 280 -0.54 -13.64 -28.86
CA GLU A 280 -1.52 -13.82 -29.94
C GLU A 280 -2.25 -12.50 -30.30
N LEU A 281 -2.62 -11.71 -29.29
CA LEU A 281 -3.34 -10.43 -29.48
C LEU A 281 -2.44 -9.29 -29.99
N PHE A 282 -1.15 -9.36 -29.73
CA PHE A 282 -0.19 -8.29 -30.00
C PHE A 282 1.09 -8.82 -30.70
N PRO A 283 0.97 -9.51 -31.85
CA PRO A 283 2.09 -10.23 -32.47
C PRO A 283 3.20 -9.32 -33.04
N LYS A 284 2.99 -8.00 -33.05
CA LYS A 284 3.97 -7.00 -33.51
C LYS A 284 4.88 -6.46 -32.40
N TYR A 285 4.61 -6.84 -31.15
CA TYR A 285 5.41 -6.46 -29.99
C TYR A 285 6.30 -7.63 -29.60
N ASP A 286 7.47 -7.32 -29.07
CA ASP A 286 8.51 -8.32 -28.84
C ASP A 286 8.17 -9.23 -27.64
N ASN A 287 7.46 -8.69 -26.64
CA ASN A 287 6.99 -9.36 -25.44
C ASN A 287 5.86 -8.55 -24.77
N TYR A 288 5.31 -9.05 -23.65
CA TYR A 288 4.22 -8.40 -22.93
C TYR A 288 4.63 -7.00 -22.42
N THR A 289 5.80 -6.87 -21.81
CA THR A 289 6.29 -5.57 -21.34
C THR A 289 6.41 -4.54 -22.48
N ASP A 290 6.86 -4.97 -23.65
CA ASP A 290 7.00 -4.13 -24.83
C ASP A 290 5.66 -3.54 -25.33
N VAL A 291 4.55 -4.27 -25.14
CA VAL A 291 3.18 -3.76 -25.39
C VAL A 291 2.93 -2.48 -24.61
N TYR A 292 3.22 -2.48 -23.31
CA TYR A 292 3.03 -1.28 -22.48
C TYR A 292 4.09 -0.21 -22.77
N TYR A 293 5.33 -0.60 -23.04
CA TYR A 293 6.43 0.31 -23.31
C TYR A 293 6.18 1.15 -24.57
N LYS A 294 5.91 0.50 -25.70
CA LYS A 294 5.68 1.17 -27.00
C LYS A 294 4.36 1.94 -27.05
N ASN A 295 3.41 1.67 -26.14
CA ASN A 295 2.19 2.47 -25.98
C ASN A 295 2.31 3.57 -24.93
N GLY A 296 3.50 3.81 -24.38
CA GLY A 296 3.74 4.91 -23.46
C GLY A 296 3.05 4.73 -22.11
N LEU A 297 2.95 3.50 -21.60
CA LEU A 297 2.37 3.21 -20.29
C LEU A 297 3.41 2.93 -19.20
N LEU A 298 4.67 2.69 -19.56
CA LEU A 298 5.77 2.48 -18.60
C LEU A 298 6.52 3.77 -18.29
N SER A 299 6.80 4.01 -17.01
CA SER A 299 7.49 5.20 -16.47
C SER A 299 7.89 4.96 -15.01
N THR A 300 8.57 5.93 -14.41
CA THR A 300 8.89 5.91 -12.98
C THR A 300 7.66 5.93 -12.08
N LYS A 301 6.48 6.30 -12.59
CA LYS A 301 5.19 6.30 -11.86
C LYS A 301 4.27 5.15 -12.30
N THR A 302 4.83 4.11 -12.91
CA THR A 302 4.08 2.92 -13.31
C THR A 302 4.32 1.78 -12.31
N THR A 303 3.24 1.23 -11.76
CA THR A 303 3.25 0.05 -10.90
C THR A 303 2.73 -1.17 -11.67
N LEU A 304 3.53 -2.22 -11.73
CA LEU A 304 3.25 -3.47 -12.45
C LEU A 304 2.99 -4.58 -11.43
N ALA A 305 1.77 -5.11 -11.38
CA ALA A 305 1.43 -6.21 -10.50
C ALA A 305 2.01 -7.54 -11.00
N HIS A 306 2.36 -8.41 -10.06
CA HIS A 306 2.84 -9.79 -10.25
C HIS A 306 4.27 -9.92 -10.78
N CYS A 307 4.50 -9.66 -12.06
CA CYS A 307 5.82 -9.75 -12.70
C CYS A 307 6.55 -11.08 -12.45
N ILE A 308 5.82 -12.19 -12.55
CA ILE A 308 6.32 -13.52 -12.19
C ILE A 308 7.24 -14.06 -13.29
N HIS A 309 6.74 -14.05 -14.52
CA HIS A 309 7.35 -14.69 -15.68
C HIS A 309 8.06 -13.69 -16.60
N LEU A 310 8.66 -12.65 -16.03
CA LEU A 310 9.45 -11.69 -16.81
C LEU A 310 10.67 -12.37 -17.42
N SER A 311 10.95 -12.08 -18.68
CA SER A 311 12.22 -12.41 -19.33
C SER A 311 13.32 -11.40 -18.99
N ASP A 312 14.57 -11.71 -19.36
CA ASP A 312 15.70 -10.78 -19.19
C ASP A 312 15.53 -9.52 -20.07
N ASP A 313 14.95 -9.63 -21.27
CA ASP A 313 14.66 -8.47 -22.13
C ASP A 313 13.60 -7.56 -21.52
N GLU A 314 12.58 -8.14 -20.87
CA GLU A 314 11.56 -7.38 -20.14
C GLU A 314 12.16 -6.65 -18.93
N LEU A 315 13.09 -7.28 -18.22
CA LEU A 315 13.84 -6.63 -17.14
C LEU A 315 14.57 -5.38 -17.63
N LEU A 316 15.24 -5.46 -18.80
CA LEU A 316 15.94 -4.30 -19.38
C LEU A 316 14.98 -3.13 -19.66
N ILE A 317 13.75 -3.43 -20.09
CA ILE A 317 12.72 -2.40 -20.29
C ILE A 317 12.31 -1.78 -18.94
N LEU A 318 12.06 -2.59 -17.91
CA LEU A 318 11.73 -2.10 -16.58
C LEU A 318 12.85 -1.21 -15.99
N GLN A 319 14.12 -1.61 -16.15
CA GLN A 319 15.28 -0.80 -15.76
C GLN A 319 15.31 0.54 -16.50
N LYS A 320 15.05 0.52 -17.82
CA LYS A 320 15.04 1.72 -18.66
C LYS A 320 13.93 2.69 -18.27
N THR A 321 12.75 2.20 -17.93
CA THR A 321 11.58 3.04 -17.62
C THR A 321 11.51 3.44 -16.16
N GLY A 322 12.18 2.69 -15.28
CA GLY A 322 12.10 2.85 -13.83
C GLY A 322 10.75 2.42 -13.25
N SER A 323 10.01 1.56 -13.96
CA SER A 323 8.72 1.04 -13.48
C SER A 323 8.91 0.21 -12.22
N GLY A 324 7.99 0.33 -11.27
CA GLY A 324 7.99 -0.46 -10.03
C GLY A 324 7.16 -1.73 -10.15
N VAL A 325 7.45 -2.71 -9.30
CA VAL A 325 6.76 -4.01 -9.23
C VAL A 325 6.02 -4.17 -7.92
N SER A 326 4.73 -4.49 -7.98
CA SER A 326 3.94 -4.92 -6.82
C SER A 326 3.91 -6.45 -6.73
N HIS A 327 4.68 -7.00 -5.78
CA HIS A 327 4.71 -8.43 -5.52
C HIS A 327 3.48 -8.87 -4.72
N CYS A 328 2.68 -9.77 -5.30
CA CYS A 328 1.41 -10.26 -4.75
C CYS A 328 1.46 -11.75 -4.39
N PRO A 329 2.32 -12.19 -3.43
CA PRO A 329 2.62 -13.61 -3.19
C PRO A 329 1.42 -14.46 -2.76
N THR A 330 0.47 -13.88 -2.02
CA THR A 330 -0.76 -14.55 -1.58
C THR A 330 -1.64 -14.89 -2.77
N SER A 331 -1.83 -13.95 -3.70
CA SER A 331 -2.54 -14.19 -4.96
C SER A 331 -1.80 -15.19 -5.83
N ASN A 332 -0.52 -14.93 -6.11
CA ASN A 332 0.30 -15.76 -6.98
C ASN A 332 0.28 -17.24 -6.58
N SER A 333 0.23 -17.52 -5.27
CA SER A 333 0.14 -18.87 -4.72
C SER A 333 -1.29 -19.43 -4.80
N SER A 334 -2.31 -18.65 -4.42
CA SER A 334 -3.72 -19.09 -4.38
C SER A 334 -4.24 -19.56 -5.73
N ILE A 335 -3.89 -18.84 -6.80
CA ILE A 335 -4.37 -19.14 -8.17
C ILE A 335 -3.30 -19.82 -9.04
N THR A 336 -2.25 -20.34 -8.41
CA THR A 336 -1.19 -21.13 -9.07
C THR A 336 -0.51 -20.38 -10.23
N SER A 337 -0.32 -19.07 -10.08
CA SER A 337 0.33 -18.23 -11.09
C SER A 337 1.85 -18.46 -11.13
N GLY A 338 2.50 -18.59 -9.97
CA GLY A 338 3.92 -18.96 -9.87
C GLY A 338 4.69 -18.24 -8.75
N GLU A 339 6.02 -18.36 -8.78
CA GLU A 339 6.94 -17.82 -7.77
C GLU A 339 7.73 -16.64 -8.34
N ALA A 340 7.39 -15.41 -7.95
CA ALA A 340 8.07 -14.22 -8.45
C ALA A 340 9.53 -14.18 -7.96
N ARG A 341 10.46 -13.87 -8.86
CA ARG A 341 11.92 -13.84 -8.59
C ARG A 341 12.34 -12.51 -7.98
N ILE A 342 11.88 -12.22 -6.76
CA ILE A 342 12.04 -10.89 -6.14
C ILE A 342 13.49 -10.51 -5.88
N ARG A 343 14.35 -11.43 -5.41
CA ARG A 343 15.79 -11.14 -5.28
C ARG A 343 16.39 -10.69 -6.61
N TRP A 344 16.09 -11.40 -7.69
CA TRP A 344 16.60 -11.08 -9.03
C TRP A 344 16.16 -9.67 -9.49
N LEU A 345 14.93 -9.25 -9.19
CA LEU A 345 14.46 -7.89 -9.45
C LEU A 345 15.24 -6.85 -8.62
N LEU A 346 15.39 -7.10 -7.32
CA LEU A 346 16.09 -6.19 -6.39
C LEU A 346 17.57 -6.03 -6.75
N ASP A 347 18.26 -7.12 -7.07
CA ASP A 347 19.68 -7.12 -7.48
C ASP A 347 19.89 -6.35 -8.79
N ASN A 348 18.84 -6.27 -9.62
CA ASN A 348 18.81 -5.48 -10.84
C ASN A 348 18.24 -4.07 -10.66
N GLN A 349 18.16 -3.58 -9.41
CA GLN A 349 17.73 -2.22 -9.06
C GLN A 349 16.29 -1.88 -9.48
N ILE A 350 15.42 -2.89 -9.60
CA ILE A 350 13.99 -2.67 -9.76
C ILE A 350 13.39 -2.38 -8.39
N ASN A 351 12.60 -1.30 -8.30
CA ASN A 351 11.83 -1.01 -7.10
C ASN A 351 10.72 -2.05 -6.95
N VAL A 352 10.70 -2.74 -5.81
CA VAL A 352 9.68 -3.75 -5.49
C VAL A 352 8.95 -3.34 -4.21
N SER A 353 7.65 -3.61 -4.20
CA SER A 353 6.73 -3.42 -3.08
C SER A 353 5.85 -4.66 -2.88
N LEU A 354 4.95 -4.62 -1.90
CA LEU A 354 3.94 -5.65 -1.68
C LEU A 354 2.55 -5.16 -2.12
N GLY A 355 1.76 -6.11 -2.61
CA GLY A 355 0.34 -5.93 -2.92
C GLY A 355 -0.48 -7.07 -2.32
N THR A 356 -1.66 -6.75 -1.77
CA THR A 356 -2.57 -7.80 -1.27
C THR A 356 -3.26 -8.55 -2.40
N ASP A 357 -3.51 -7.85 -3.51
CA ASP A 357 -4.28 -8.31 -4.65
C ASP A 357 -5.61 -8.94 -4.25
N CYS A 358 -6.34 -8.32 -3.30
CA CYS A 358 -7.68 -8.80 -3.00
C CYS A 358 -8.52 -8.74 -4.28
N SER A 359 -9.19 -9.80 -4.75
CA SER A 359 -9.40 -11.09 -4.06
C SER A 359 -8.70 -12.31 -4.67
N GLY A 360 -7.76 -12.13 -5.61
CA GLY A 360 -6.84 -13.21 -5.99
C GLY A 360 -6.02 -13.67 -4.78
N GLY A 361 -5.57 -12.70 -3.98
CA GLY A 361 -5.11 -12.88 -2.61
C GLY A 361 -6.27 -12.85 -1.62
N PHE A 362 -6.25 -13.76 -0.64
CA PHE A 362 -7.35 -13.92 0.33
C PHE A 362 -7.30 -12.96 1.53
N THR A 363 -6.22 -12.21 1.71
CA THR A 363 -5.99 -11.39 2.91
C THR A 363 -5.76 -9.92 2.55
N PRO A 364 -6.42 -8.97 3.23
CA PRO A 364 -6.12 -7.54 3.08
C PRO A 364 -4.97 -7.06 3.99
N SER A 365 -4.25 -7.97 4.65
CA SER A 365 -3.16 -7.64 5.57
C SER A 365 -1.79 -7.66 4.88
N ILE A 366 -1.15 -6.50 4.75
CA ILE A 366 0.22 -6.42 4.22
C ILE A 366 1.23 -7.15 5.12
N LEU A 367 1.00 -7.21 6.44
CA LEU A 367 1.82 -8.02 7.36
C LEU A 367 1.77 -9.50 6.97
N GLU A 368 0.59 -10.01 6.61
CA GLU A 368 0.44 -11.40 6.15
C GLU A 368 1.03 -11.62 4.76
N VAL A 369 0.89 -10.65 3.86
CA VAL A 369 1.56 -10.68 2.54
C VAL A 369 3.08 -10.72 2.69
N ALA A 370 3.65 -9.97 3.64
CA ALA A 370 5.09 -9.98 3.92
C ALA A 370 5.58 -11.37 4.39
N LYS A 371 4.79 -12.08 5.21
CA LYS A 371 5.06 -13.49 5.58
C LYS A 371 5.16 -14.36 4.32
N HIS A 372 4.17 -14.23 3.42
CA HIS A 372 4.12 -15.02 2.18
C HIS A 372 5.25 -14.67 1.21
N ALA A 373 5.62 -13.39 1.04
CA ALA A 373 6.75 -12.98 0.21
C ALA A 373 8.05 -13.68 0.65
N LEU A 374 8.28 -13.70 1.97
CA LEU A 374 9.44 -14.36 2.55
C LEU A 374 9.39 -15.89 2.35
N LEU A 375 8.22 -16.52 2.47
CA LEU A 375 8.08 -17.96 2.21
C LEU A 375 8.26 -18.31 0.72
N VAL A 376 7.68 -17.54 -0.21
CA VAL A 376 7.85 -17.72 -1.65
C VAL A 376 9.33 -17.66 -2.04
N SER A 377 10.10 -16.72 -1.48
CA SER A 377 11.55 -16.66 -1.72
C SER A 377 12.28 -17.95 -1.29
N ARG A 378 11.82 -18.59 -0.21
CA ARG A 378 12.39 -19.86 0.28
C ARG A 378 11.97 -21.04 -0.58
N HIS A 379 10.74 -21.06 -1.07
CA HIS A 379 10.28 -22.07 -2.03
C HIS A 379 11.11 -22.03 -3.32
N LEU A 380 11.40 -20.83 -3.82
CA LEU A 380 12.30 -20.65 -4.96
C LEU A 380 13.69 -21.24 -4.67
N VAL A 381 14.27 -20.93 -3.50
CA VAL A 381 15.57 -21.47 -3.08
C VAL A 381 15.58 -22.99 -2.98
N MET A 382 14.48 -23.63 -2.58
CA MET A 382 14.39 -25.10 -2.56
C MET A 382 14.59 -25.71 -3.96
N LYS A 383 14.21 -24.97 -5.01
CA LYS A 383 14.36 -25.39 -6.42
C LYS A 383 15.73 -25.00 -6.98
N THR A 384 16.14 -23.74 -6.80
CA THR A 384 17.38 -23.19 -7.38
C THR A 384 18.63 -23.60 -6.61
N LYS A 385 18.48 -23.96 -5.32
CA LYS A 385 19.56 -24.21 -4.36
C LYS A 385 20.49 -23.00 -4.16
N ASN A 386 20.00 -21.79 -4.45
CA ASN A 386 20.75 -20.55 -4.28
C ASN A 386 20.24 -19.77 -3.05
N ASP A 387 20.94 -19.89 -1.93
CA ASP A 387 20.55 -19.25 -0.67
C ASP A 387 20.50 -17.72 -0.71
N ALA A 388 21.18 -17.07 -1.67
CA ALA A 388 21.13 -15.62 -1.86
C ALA A 388 19.75 -15.10 -2.30
N GLU A 389 18.89 -15.98 -2.84
CA GLU A 389 17.53 -15.64 -3.26
C GLU A 389 16.55 -15.46 -2.10
N LYS A 390 16.92 -15.86 -0.88
CA LYS A 390 16.08 -15.66 0.30
C LYS A 390 15.90 -14.17 0.59
N LEU A 391 14.67 -13.81 0.94
CA LEU A 391 14.36 -12.53 1.58
C LEU A 391 14.41 -12.68 3.10
N THR A 392 14.96 -11.67 3.76
CA THR A 392 15.01 -11.55 5.22
C THR A 392 13.76 -10.85 5.78
N PRO A 393 13.47 -10.98 7.10
CA PRO A 393 12.41 -10.20 7.75
C PRO A 393 12.53 -8.69 7.51
N ALA A 394 13.73 -8.14 7.62
CA ALA A 394 13.99 -6.72 7.37
C ALA A 394 13.67 -6.32 5.92
N GLU A 395 13.97 -7.18 4.95
CA GLU A 395 13.64 -6.90 3.54
C GLU A 395 12.15 -6.94 3.27
N VAL A 396 11.40 -7.92 3.76
CA VAL A 396 9.95 -7.94 3.51
C VAL A 396 9.21 -6.83 4.24
N LEU A 397 9.69 -6.40 5.41
CA LEU A 397 9.20 -5.19 6.10
C LEU A 397 9.56 -3.90 5.34
N TYR A 398 10.72 -3.86 4.67
CA TYR A 398 11.06 -2.79 3.73
C TYR A 398 10.09 -2.76 2.55
N LEU A 399 9.83 -3.89 1.89
CA LEU A 399 8.88 -3.97 0.77
C LEU A 399 7.47 -3.53 1.17
N ALA A 400 7.07 -3.81 2.42
CA ALA A 400 5.79 -3.42 3.00
C ALA A 400 5.66 -1.92 3.34
N THR A 401 6.77 -1.18 3.35
CA THR A 401 6.84 0.23 3.76
C THR A 401 7.59 1.09 2.74
N MET A 402 8.90 1.32 2.92
CA MET A 402 9.72 2.14 2.02
C MET A 402 9.72 1.63 0.57
N GLY A 403 9.72 0.32 0.34
CA GLY A 403 9.61 -0.25 -1.01
C GLY A 403 8.30 0.16 -1.70
N GLY A 404 7.18 0.12 -0.98
CA GLY A 404 5.90 0.66 -1.44
C GLY A 404 5.95 2.16 -1.75
N ALA A 405 6.62 2.94 -0.91
CA ALA A 405 6.77 4.38 -1.12
C ALA A 405 7.63 4.70 -2.36
N GLU A 406 8.68 3.90 -2.60
CA GLU A 406 9.55 3.99 -3.79
C GLU A 406 8.83 3.62 -5.09
N VAL A 407 8.00 2.57 -5.06
CA VAL A 407 7.19 2.12 -6.21
C VAL A 407 6.12 3.17 -6.54
N LEU A 408 5.44 3.73 -5.55
CA LEU A 408 4.41 4.75 -5.75
C LEU A 408 4.98 6.18 -5.91
N LYS A 409 6.31 6.37 -5.88
CA LYS A 409 6.97 7.68 -5.95
C LYS A 409 6.42 8.69 -4.95
N ILE A 410 6.37 8.26 -3.68
CA ILE A 410 5.98 9.04 -2.50
C ILE A 410 6.95 8.85 -1.32
N ASN A 411 8.15 8.33 -1.58
CA ASN A 411 9.24 8.14 -0.62
C ASN A 411 9.78 9.46 -0.02
N ASP A 412 9.48 10.59 -0.66
CA ASP A 412 9.67 11.94 -0.13
C ASP A 412 8.59 12.37 0.89
N LYS A 413 7.55 11.55 1.09
CA LYS A 413 6.42 11.83 1.99
C LYS A 413 6.27 10.81 3.12
N VAL A 414 6.47 9.52 2.85
CA VAL A 414 6.14 8.42 3.79
C VAL A 414 7.09 7.24 3.63
N GLY A 415 6.88 6.19 4.45
CA GLY A 415 7.55 4.89 4.36
C GLY A 415 8.55 4.66 5.49
N CYS A 416 9.08 5.72 6.11
CA CYS A 416 9.96 5.62 7.27
C CYS A 416 9.81 6.84 8.19
N PHE A 417 10.33 6.73 9.41
CA PHE A 417 10.52 7.89 10.29
C PHE A 417 11.74 8.73 9.88
N LYS A 418 11.48 9.88 9.26
CA LYS A 418 12.51 10.87 8.92
C LYS A 418 11.91 12.28 9.00
N LYS A 419 12.69 13.24 9.48
CA LYS A 419 12.29 14.66 9.50
C LYS A 419 11.80 15.11 8.12
N GLY A 420 10.69 15.83 8.10
CA GLY A 420 10.03 16.33 6.89
C GLY A 420 8.98 15.38 6.30
N LEU A 421 8.99 14.09 6.66
CA LEU A 421 7.98 13.14 6.21
C LEU A 421 6.70 13.26 7.02
N LYS A 422 5.60 12.71 6.51
CA LYS A 422 4.32 12.60 7.21
C LYS A 422 4.37 11.46 8.23
N PHE A 423 3.71 11.68 9.36
CA PHE A 423 3.55 10.65 10.39
C PHE A 423 2.43 9.68 10.00
N ASP A 424 2.71 8.85 9.00
CA ASP A 424 1.91 7.69 8.62
C ASP A 424 2.51 6.49 9.37
N ALA A 425 1.86 6.08 10.45
CA ALA A 425 2.42 5.17 11.46
C ALA A 425 1.35 4.26 12.04
N GLN A 426 1.80 3.19 12.70
CA GLN A 426 0.97 2.31 13.52
C GLN A 426 1.67 2.07 14.85
N LEU A 427 0.90 2.12 15.93
CA LEU A 427 1.35 1.74 17.26
C LEU A 427 1.03 0.27 17.47
N ILE A 428 2.08 -0.54 17.62
CA ILE A 428 1.99 -1.98 17.82
C ILE A 428 2.06 -2.29 19.31
N ASN A 429 1.19 -3.17 19.78
CA ASN A 429 1.20 -3.74 21.13
C ASN A 429 1.21 -5.27 21.06
N LEU A 430 2.35 -5.87 21.39
CA LEU A 430 2.50 -7.32 21.33
C LEU A 430 1.77 -8.05 22.46
N ASN A 431 1.47 -7.34 23.56
CA ASN A 431 0.68 -7.83 24.70
C ASN A 431 -0.78 -7.39 24.64
N ALA A 432 -1.27 -6.97 23.46
CA ALA A 432 -2.67 -6.63 23.28
C ALA A 432 -3.60 -7.78 23.71
N LYS A 433 -4.83 -7.44 24.12
CA LYS A 433 -5.81 -8.43 24.55
C LYS A 433 -6.05 -9.45 23.44
N ASN A 434 -5.99 -10.73 23.78
CA ASN A 434 -6.11 -11.86 22.84
C ASN A 434 -5.01 -11.88 21.75
N SER A 435 -3.84 -11.28 21.97
CA SER A 435 -2.69 -11.43 21.07
C SER A 435 -2.34 -12.91 20.87
N ASN A 436 -1.96 -13.28 19.65
CA ASN A 436 -1.37 -14.60 19.34
C ASN A 436 0.13 -14.67 19.70
N ILE A 437 0.71 -13.58 20.22
CA ILE A 437 2.14 -13.47 20.49
C ILE A 437 2.38 -13.67 21.97
N ASP A 438 2.95 -14.83 22.33
CA ASP A 438 3.44 -15.06 23.68
C ASP A 438 4.86 -14.49 23.86
N ILE A 439 5.05 -13.69 24.91
CA ILE A 439 6.35 -13.10 25.28
C ILE A 439 6.72 -13.55 26.69
N PHE A 440 7.80 -14.32 26.81
CA PHE A 440 8.33 -14.74 28.10
C PHE A 440 9.29 -13.70 28.67
N HIS A 441 9.35 -13.58 30.00
CA HIS A 441 10.19 -12.57 30.68
C HIS A 441 11.66 -12.59 30.25
N PHE A 442 12.23 -13.77 29.98
CA PHE A 442 13.64 -13.89 29.54
C PHE A 442 13.91 -13.40 28.12
N GLN A 443 12.86 -13.27 27.30
CA GLN A 443 12.91 -12.78 25.91
C GLN A 443 12.77 -11.27 25.81
N LYS A 444 12.31 -10.59 26.87
CA LYS A 444 12.17 -9.14 26.86
C LYS A 444 13.55 -8.48 26.81
N PRO A 445 13.72 -7.41 25.99
CA PRO A 445 14.95 -6.62 26.05
C PRO A 445 15.10 -6.00 27.43
N LYS A 446 16.33 -5.79 27.89
CA LYS A 446 16.59 -5.02 29.11
C LYS A 446 17.20 -3.68 28.72
N TRP A 447 16.38 -2.64 28.64
CA TRP A 447 16.83 -1.33 28.21
C TRP A 447 17.55 -0.59 29.36
N GLY A 448 18.86 -0.41 29.21
CA GLY A 448 19.71 0.31 30.15
C GLY A 448 19.87 1.80 29.81
N GLN A 449 20.93 2.42 30.32
CA GLN A 449 21.40 3.72 29.84
C GLN A 449 22.03 3.61 28.45
N PHE A 450 22.61 2.44 28.14
CA PHE A 450 23.10 2.08 26.83
C PHE A 450 22.40 0.80 26.36
N ASP A 451 22.01 0.76 25.09
CA ASP A 451 21.41 -0.42 24.50
C ASP A 451 22.49 -1.47 24.24
N THR A 452 22.37 -2.62 24.89
CA THR A 452 23.29 -3.74 24.68
C THR A 452 22.93 -4.48 23.39
N ALA A 453 23.92 -5.11 22.75
CA ALA A 453 23.67 -5.97 21.59
C ALA A 453 22.68 -7.11 21.92
N GLU A 454 22.70 -7.64 23.14
CA GLU A 454 21.75 -8.65 23.60
C GLU A 454 20.31 -8.11 23.63
N SER A 455 20.09 -6.93 24.22
CA SER A 455 18.77 -6.29 24.26
C SER A 455 18.26 -5.97 22.85
N MET A 456 19.14 -5.49 21.98
CA MET A 456 18.80 -5.23 20.58
C MET A 456 18.36 -6.50 19.85
N ASN A 457 19.13 -7.59 19.97
CA ASN A 457 18.78 -8.88 19.38
C ASN A 457 17.46 -9.43 19.92
N LYS A 458 17.21 -9.30 21.22
CA LYS A 458 15.92 -9.69 21.82
C LYS A 458 14.76 -8.91 21.23
N PHE A 459 14.92 -7.60 21.05
CA PHE A 459 13.87 -6.78 20.48
C PHE A 459 13.65 -7.09 18.99
N ILE A 460 14.71 -7.33 18.21
CA ILE A 460 14.59 -7.83 16.83
C ILE A 460 13.81 -9.15 16.79
N ASN A 461 14.06 -10.08 17.71
CA ASN A 461 13.27 -11.31 17.81
C ASN A 461 11.77 -11.04 18.14
N LEU A 462 11.46 -9.96 18.87
CA LEU A 462 10.06 -9.55 19.10
C LEU A 462 9.42 -8.99 17.82
N ILE A 463 10.17 -8.25 17.02
CA ILE A 463 9.73 -7.79 15.70
C ILE A 463 9.49 -8.98 14.77
N ASP A 464 10.37 -9.99 14.76
CA ASP A 464 10.15 -11.21 14.00
C ASP A 464 8.92 -11.98 14.50
N LYS A 465 8.73 -12.08 15.82
CA LYS A 465 7.51 -12.66 16.40
C LYS A 465 6.25 -11.94 15.93
N TRP A 466 6.27 -10.62 15.85
CA TRP A 466 5.19 -9.82 15.27
C TRP A 466 5.01 -10.08 13.78
N LEU A 467 6.10 -10.07 13.00
CA LEU A 467 6.04 -10.37 11.57
C LEU A 467 5.38 -11.71 11.30
N PHE A 468 5.65 -12.75 12.10
CA PHE A 468 5.11 -14.09 11.83
C PHE A 468 3.77 -14.38 12.51
N ASN A 469 3.54 -13.87 13.73
CA ASN A 469 2.38 -14.24 14.55
C ASN A 469 1.42 -13.08 14.82
N GLY A 470 1.76 -11.87 14.40
CA GLY A 470 0.92 -10.69 14.58
C GLY A 470 -0.21 -10.58 13.56
N ASP A 471 -1.23 -9.82 13.95
CA ASP A 471 -2.41 -9.44 13.17
C ASP A 471 -3.01 -8.10 13.66
N ASP A 472 -4.23 -7.77 13.24
CA ASP A 472 -4.93 -6.52 13.58
C ASP A 472 -5.12 -6.31 15.09
N ARG A 473 -5.18 -7.37 15.90
CA ARG A 473 -5.29 -7.24 17.36
C ARG A 473 -4.07 -6.57 17.98
N ASN A 474 -2.91 -6.68 17.33
CA ASN A 474 -1.68 -6.03 17.79
C ASN A 474 -1.60 -4.56 17.38
N ILE A 475 -2.48 -4.08 16.49
CA ILE A 475 -2.51 -2.70 16.04
C ILE A 475 -3.41 -1.92 16.99
N GLU A 476 -2.80 -1.11 17.84
CA GLU A 476 -3.49 -0.34 18.85
C GLU A 476 -4.05 0.97 18.26
N THR A 477 -3.24 1.66 17.45
CA THR A 477 -3.61 2.93 16.85
C THR A 477 -2.96 3.05 15.47
N VAL A 478 -3.68 3.60 14.50
CA VAL A 478 -3.14 3.94 13.17
C VAL A 478 -3.24 5.43 12.95
N TYR A 479 -2.13 6.00 12.46
CA TYR A 479 -1.98 7.41 12.16
C TYR A 479 -1.79 7.59 10.66
N VAL A 480 -2.52 8.52 10.06
CA VAL A 480 -2.26 9.00 8.70
C VAL A 480 -2.16 10.51 8.76
N ASN A 481 -1.07 11.05 8.25
CA ASN A 481 -0.74 12.47 8.34
C ASN A 481 -0.81 12.98 9.79
N GLY A 482 -0.33 12.17 10.74
CA GLY A 482 -0.36 12.46 12.18
C GLY A 482 -1.72 12.36 12.87
N ARG A 483 -2.81 12.08 12.14
CA ARG A 483 -4.17 11.97 12.70
C ARG A 483 -4.46 10.52 13.01
N THR A 484 -5.04 10.25 14.18
CA THR A 484 -5.60 8.95 14.49
C THR A 484 -6.78 8.64 13.57
N VAL A 485 -6.65 7.61 12.74
CA VAL A 485 -7.71 7.11 11.84
C VAL A 485 -8.31 5.78 12.31
N ILE A 486 -7.56 5.01 13.10
CA ILE A 486 -8.02 3.83 13.84
C ILE A 486 -7.56 3.97 15.29
N ASN A 487 -8.45 3.70 16.23
CA ASN A 487 -8.13 3.61 17.65
C ASN A 487 -8.86 2.40 18.24
N ASN A 488 -8.08 1.40 18.69
CA ASN A 488 -8.57 0.14 19.23
C ASN A 488 -8.42 0.05 20.76
N VAL A 489 -8.01 1.14 21.42
CA VAL A 489 -7.83 1.26 22.88
C VAL A 489 -9.15 1.34 23.61
#